data_AF-A0A9D8E274-F1
#
_entry.id   AF-A0A9D8E274-F1
#
_cell.length_a   1.000
_cell.length_b   1.000
_cell.length_c   1.000
_cell.angle_alpha   90.00
_cell.angle_beta   90.00
_cell.angle_gamma   90.00
#
_symmetry.space_group_name_H-M   'P 1'
#
loop_
_entity.id
_entity.type
_entity.pdbx_description
1 polymer ?
#
loop_
_entity_poly.entity_id
_entity_poly.type
_entity_poly.pdbx_seq_one_letter_code
_entity_poly.pdbx_strand_id
1 'polypeptide(L)'
;MSTGPTTGRHTLPARWLAQALAVAMLLLVAGCGGDSVGDTTTLTADNATAAVTPTSAAVTTTTAAVAVAGLVWSRVQHDEAIFADPRGQQGMLSVTAGGPGLVAVGWDESGGDGDAAVWTSRDGLSWSRLPHDESIFGGPGRQVVYSVVVGGPGLVAVGSDCSGGDWGDCDAAVWTSRDGLIWSRVPHDGAVLGGPGWQLMFSVTVGGPGLVAVGRAVWTSADGLIWSRVPHDEGVPGGGTMLEVTAGGPGLVAVGWEGETYEGDTDAAVWVSPPPG
;
A
#
# COMPACT_ATOMS: atom_id res chain seq x y z
N MET A 1 -63.53 -16.65 26.54
CA MET A 1 -62.52 -17.35 25.72
C MET A 1 -61.51 -16.30 25.31
N SER A 2 -60.31 -16.37 25.89
CA SER A 2 -59.22 -15.42 25.75
C SER A 2 -58.22 -15.98 24.74
N THR A 3 -57.79 -15.18 23.76
CA THR A 3 -56.68 -15.51 22.86
C THR A 3 -55.73 -14.32 22.82
N GLY A 4 -54.62 -14.42 23.57
CA GLY A 4 -53.55 -13.44 23.55
C GLY A 4 -52.64 -13.56 22.32
N PRO A 5 -51.79 -12.56 22.04
CA PRO A 5 -50.82 -12.64 20.94
C PRO A 5 -49.56 -13.37 21.39
N THR A 6 -49.19 -14.42 20.65
CA THR A 6 -47.91 -15.12 20.75
C THR A 6 -46.79 -14.29 20.13
N THR A 7 -45.84 -13.86 20.97
CA THR A 7 -44.55 -13.30 20.56
C THR A 7 -43.67 -14.39 19.94
N GLY A 8 -43.50 -14.36 18.62
CA GLY A 8 -42.50 -15.16 17.90
C GLY A 8 -41.14 -14.48 17.97
N ARG A 9 -40.26 -14.96 18.87
CA ARG A 9 -38.84 -14.58 18.85
C ARG A 9 -38.16 -15.34 17.72
N HIS A 10 -37.76 -14.62 16.67
CA HIS A 10 -36.84 -15.14 15.67
C HIS A 10 -35.43 -15.21 16.26
N THR A 11 -34.98 -16.42 16.63
CA THR A 11 -33.58 -16.70 16.92
C THR A 11 -32.84 -16.95 15.61
N LEU A 12 -32.00 -16.01 15.19
CA LEU A 12 -31.01 -16.23 14.13
C LEU A 12 -29.79 -16.95 14.74
N PRO A 13 -29.26 -18.02 14.11
CA PRO A 13 -28.03 -18.64 14.57
C PRO A 13 -26.82 -17.77 14.21
N ALA A 14 -26.01 -17.46 15.23
CA ALA A 14 -24.71 -16.82 15.08
C ALA A 14 -23.78 -17.68 14.22
N ARG A 15 -23.40 -17.16 13.04
CA ARG A 15 -22.25 -17.64 12.29
C ARG A 15 -21.23 -16.53 12.22
N TRP A 16 -20.21 -16.68 13.07
CA TRP A 16 -18.95 -15.96 12.99
C TRP A 16 -18.35 -16.12 11.60
N LEU A 17 -18.16 -15.01 10.89
CA LEU A 17 -17.21 -14.91 9.80
C LEU A 17 -16.16 -13.89 10.26
N ALA A 18 -15.04 -14.41 10.77
CA ALA A 18 -13.80 -13.66 10.80
C ALA A 18 -13.37 -13.51 9.33
N GLN A 19 -13.52 -12.31 8.77
CA GLN A 19 -12.88 -11.98 7.50
C GLN A 19 -11.43 -11.58 7.81
N ALA A 20 -10.49 -12.38 7.34
CA ALA A 20 -9.08 -12.03 7.35
C ALA A 20 -8.85 -10.96 6.26
N LEU A 21 -8.47 -9.76 6.68
CA LEU A 21 -7.83 -8.78 5.78
C LEU A 21 -6.48 -9.38 5.36
N ALA A 22 -6.36 -9.79 4.10
CA ALA A 22 -5.08 -10.18 3.52
C ALA A 22 -4.27 -8.90 3.25
N VAL A 23 -3.40 -8.53 4.19
CA VAL A 23 -2.30 -7.60 3.90
C VAL A 23 -1.26 -8.39 3.12
N ALA A 24 -1.09 -8.09 1.84
CA ALA A 24 -0.04 -8.68 1.02
C ALA A 24 1.33 -8.23 1.58
N MET A 25 2.00 -9.12 2.28
CA MET A 25 3.37 -8.92 2.77
C MET A 25 4.33 -9.36 1.65
N LEU A 26 4.92 -8.40 0.94
CA LEU A 26 5.86 -8.68 -0.15
C LEU A 26 7.22 -9.12 0.43
N LEU A 27 7.55 -10.40 0.32
CA LEU A 27 8.89 -10.94 0.54
C LEU A 27 9.62 -11.01 -0.81
N LEU A 28 10.60 -10.14 -1.02
CA LEU A 28 11.52 -10.21 -2.16
C LEU A 28 12.53 -11.35 -1.97
N VAL A 29 12.41 -12.40 -2.79
CA VAL A 29 13.45 -13.42 -2.96
C VAL A 29 14.26 -13.05 -4.20
N ALA A 30 15.53 -12.67 -4.01
CA ALA A 30 16.46 -12.44 -5.10
C ALA A 30 16.95 -13.80 -5.66
N GLY A 31 16.53 -14.15 -6.87
CA GLY A 31 17.09 -15.26 -7.65
C GLY A 31 17.98 -14.71 -8.78
N CYS A 32 19.30 -14.88 -8.67
CA CYS A 32 20.21 -14.61 -9.78
C CYS A 32 20.41 -15.90 -10.58
N GLY A 33 20.03 -15.88 -11.87
CA GLY A 33 20.44 -16.87 -12.86
C GLY A 33 21.79 -16.53 -13.49
N GLY A 34 22.45 -17.55 -14.03
CA GLY A 34 23.65 -17.40 -14.85
C GLY A 34 23.94 -18.69 -15.63
N ASP A 35 23.53 -18.69 -16.89
CA ASP A 35 23.88 -19.70 -17.89
C ASP A 35 25.30 -19.47 -18.44
N SER A 36 26.00 -20.54 -18.81
CA SER A 36 27.08 -20.46 -19.81
C SER A 36 27.20 -21.75 -20.63
N VAL A 37 27.21 -21.55 -21.95
CA VAL A 37 27.23 -22.52 -23.05
C VAL A 37 28.65 -22.68 -23.63
N GLY A 38 28.97 -23.87 -24.16
CA GLY A 38 30.07 -24.16 -25.10
C GLY A 38 31.10 -25.15 -24.54
N ASP A 39 31.64 -26.15 -25.23
CA ASP A 39 31.72 -26.45 -26.67
C ASP A 39 32.11 -27.94 -26.83
N THR A 40 31.69 -28.61 -27.91
CA THR A 40 31.92 -30.07 -28.11
C THR A 40 32.95 -30.29 -29.20
N THR A 41 34.16 -30.72 -28.84
CA THR A 41 35.17 -31.22 -29.80
C THR A 41 35.62 -32.62 -29.44
N THR A 42 35.42 -33.54 -30.39
CA THR A 42 35.87 -34.94 -30.40
C THR A 42 37.37 -35.07 -30.64
N LEU A 43 38.08 -35.82 -29.77
CA LEU A 43 39.41 -36.37 -30.05
C LEU A 43 39.48 -37.83 -29.58
N THR A 44 39.83 -38.70 -30.53
CA THR A 44 40.19 -40.12 -30.40
C THR A 44 41.53 -40.28 -29.68
N ALA A 45 41.63 -41.20 -28.70
CA ALA A 45 42.91 -41.73 -28.26
C ALA A 45 42.77 -43.14 -27.65
N ASP A 46 43.82 -43.92 -27.90
CA ASP A 46 43.99 -45.35 -27.72
C ASP A 46 44.05 -45.86 -26.29
N ASN A 47 43.85 -47.18 -26.22
CA ASN A 47 43.83 -48.07 -25.08
C ASN A 47 45.17 -48.14 -24.32
N ALA A 48 45.20 -47.72 -23.05
CA ALA A 48 46.19 -48.18 -22.06
C ALA A 48 45.58 -48.13 -20.65
N THR A 49 45.29 -49.32 -20.12
CA THR A 49 44.72 -49.57 -18.81
C THR A 49 45.72 -49.24 -17.70
N ALA A 50 45.47 -48.15 -16.98
CA ALA A 50 45.95 -47.94 -15.62
C ALA A 50 44.74 -47.50 -14.77
N ALA A 51 44.36 -48.33 -13.80
CA ALA A 51 43.32 -48.02 -12.84
C ALA A 51 43.80 -46.91 -11.91
N VAL A 52 43.58 -45.65 -12.30
CA VAL A 52 43.72 -44.49 -11.42
C VAL A 52 42.36 -44.27 -10.78
N THR A 53 42.26 -44.53 -9.48
CA THR A 53 41.10 -44.17 -8.67
C THR A 53 40.90 -42.66 -8.78
N PRO A 54 39.78 -42.14 -9.30
CA PRO A 54 39.55 -40.70 -9.26
C PRO A 54 39.24 -40.32 -7.81
N THR A 55 40.23 -39.76 -7.11
CA THR A 55 39.97 -39.01 -5.88
C THR A 55 39.19 -37.76 -6.29
N SER A 56 37.87 -37.86 -6.28
CA SER A 56 36.98 -36.72 -6.42
C SER A 56 37.20 -35.81 -5.21
N ALA A 57 38.06 -34.81 -5.37
CA ALA A 57 38.12 -33.71 -4.44
C ALA A 57 36.83 -32.90 -4.62
N ALA A 58 35.98 -32.88 -3.60
CA ALA A 58 34.85 -31.97 -3.56
C ALA A 58 35.41 -30.54 -3.67
N VAL A 59 35.16 -29.89 -4.81
CA VAL A 59 35.38 -28.46 -4.95
C VAL A 59 34.29 -27.79 -4.12
N THR A 60 34.60 -27.50 -2.87
CA THR A 60 33.75 -26.65 -2.06
C THR A 60 33.91 -25.23 -2.58
N THR A 61 33.13 -24.85 -3.60
CA THR A 61 32.90 -23.44 -3.90
C THR A 61 32.10 -22.87 -2.73
N THR A 62 32.80 -22.42 -1.69
CA THR A 62 32.22 -21.51 -0.72
C THR A 62 31.99 -20.19 -1.46
N THR A 63 30.80 -20.00 -2.02
CA THR A 63 30.33 -18.67 -2.38
C THR A 63 30.28 -17.88 -1.08
N ALA A 64 31.31 -17.09 -0.81
CA ALA A 64 31.29 -16.13 0.28
C ALA A 64 30.15 -15.15 -0.03
N ALA A 65 29.09 -15.20 0.76
CA ALA A 65 28.08 -14.15 0.76
C ALA A 65 28.82 -12.84 1.07
N VAL A 66 28.90 -11.94 0.10
CA VAL A 66 29.40 -10.60 0.33
C VAL A 66 28.40 -9.94 1.28
N ALA A 67 28.75 -9.86 2.56
CA ALA A 67 28.02 -9.05 3.51
C ALA A 67 28.05 -7.61 2.98
N VAL A 68 26.89 -7.05 2.67
CA VAL A 68 26.77 -5.64 2.27
C VAL A 68 27.05 -4.81 3.51
N ALA A 69 28.32 -4.46 3.72
CA ALA A 69 28.72 -3.60 4.82
C ALA A 69 28.01 -2.25 4.68
N GLY A 70 27.02 -1.98 5.54
CA GLY A 70 26.37 -0.67 5.62
C GLY A 70 24.83 -0.68 5.63
N LEU A 71 24.16 -1.76 5.19
CA LEU A 71 22.70 -1.85 5.26
C LEU A 71 22.28 -2.79 6.40
N VAL A 72 22.42 -2.29 7.62
CA VAL A 72 21.95 -3.00 8.83
C VAL A 72 20.65 -2.36 9.28
N TRP A 73 19.59 -3.14 9.33
CA TRP A 73 18.31 -2.71 9.86
C TRP A 73 18.28 -2.92 11.36
N SER A 74 18.04 -1.84 12.11
CA SER A 74 17.75 -1.90 13.53
C SER A 74 16.32 -1.40 13.78
N ARG A 75 15.56 -2.13 14.58
CA ARG A 75 14.26 -1.65 15.05
C ARG A 75 14.49 -0.47 15.99
N VAL A 76 13.86 0.67 15.71
CA VAL A 76 13.77 1.80 16.64
C VAL A 76 13.11 1.32 17.95
N GLN A 77 13.56 1.82 19.08
CA GLN A 77 13.01 1.42 20.37
C GLN A 77 11.50 1.68 20.40
N HIS A 78 10.75 0.65 20.76
CA HIS A 78 9.30 0.76 20.88
C HIS A 78 8.94 1.57 22.13
N ASP A 79 8.15 2.61 21.91
CA ASP A 79 7.45 3.37 22.95
C ASP A 79 5.95 3.22 22.70
N GLU A 80 5.25 2.59 23.64
CA GLU A 80 3.81 2.35 23.51
C GLU A 80 3.07 3.67 23.31
N ALA A 81 3.37 4.73 24.05
CA ALA A 81 2.64 6.00 23.94
C ALA A 81 2.76 6.68 22.55
N ILE A 82 3.73 6.27 21.72
CA ILE A 82 3.96 6.82 20.38
C ILE A 82 3.45 5.88 19.29
N PHE A 83 3.73 4.59 19.44
CA PHE A 83 3.54 3.59 18.39
C PHE A 83 2.33 2.69 18.62
N ALA A 84 1.70 2.76 19.79
CA ALA A 84 0.60 1.89 20.13
C ALA A 84 -0.41 2.55 21.08
N ASP A 85 -1.57 1.94 21.19
CA ASP A 85 -2.45 2.12 22.34
C ASP A 85 -3.13 0.79 22.56
N PRO A 86 -3.09 0.22 23.78
CA PRO A 86 -3.60 -1.13 24.05
C PRO A 86 -5.09 -1.30 23.74
N ARG A 87 -5.83 -0.21 23.48
CA ARG A 87 -7.25 -0.23 23.12
C ARG A 87 -7.52 -0.56 21.65
N GLY A 88 -6.52 -0.53 20.77
CA GLY A 88 -6.70 -0.80 19.34
C GLY A 88 -5.39 -1.13 18.62
N GLN A 89 -5.47 -1.49 17.35
CA GLN A 89 -4.28 -1.67 16.51
C GLN A 89 -3.87 -0.34 15.87
N GLN A 90 -2.60 -0.23 15.50
CA GLN A 90 -2.06 0.93 14.80
C GLN A 90 -1.16 0.46 13.67
N GLY A 91 -1.16 1.21 12.56
CA GLY A 91 -0.30 0.93 11.41
C GLY A 91 0.24 2.21 10.79
N MET A 92 1.54 2.22 10.47
CA MET A 92 2.14 3.19 9.56
C MET A 92 2.24 2.57 8.18
N LEU A 93 1.71 3.24 7.16
CA LEU A 93 1.60 2.72 5.80
C LEU A 93 2.52 3.44 4.81
N SER A 94 2.82 4.71 5.07
CA SER A 94 3.69 5.50 4.21
C SER A 94 4.52 6.49 5.02
N VAL A 95 5.69 6.86 4.51
CA VAL A 95 6.58 7.86 5.10
C VAL A 95 7.19 8.72 3.99
N THR A 96 7.30 10.02 4.25
CA THR A 96 7.98 10.97 3.37
C THR A 96 8.87 11.92 4.16
N ALA A 97 9.93 12.42 3.53
CA ALA A 97 10.72 13.52 4.09
C ALA A 97 9.99 14.84 3.85
N GLY A 98 9.74 15.60 4.92
CA GLY A 98 8.97 16.84 4.85
C GLY A 98 8.58 17.37 6.24
N GLY A 99 8.02 18.57 6.27
CA GLY A 99 7.58 19.20 7.52
C GLY A 99 8.72 19.35 8.55
N PRO A 100 8.63 18.73 9.75
CA PRO A 100 9.68 18.79 10.77
C PRO A 100 10.90 17.91 10.46
N GLY A 101 10.84 17.05 9.43
CA GLY A 101 11.92 16.17 8.99
C GLY A 101 11.37 14.97 8.22
N LEU A 102 10.59 14.14 8.91
CA LEU A 102 9.88 12.98 8.40
C LEU A 102 8.41 13.03 8.87
N VAL A 103 7.52 12.59 7.99
CA VAL A 103 6.09 12.43 8.25
C VAL A 103 5.72 11.01 7.85
N ALA A 104 5.19 10.23 8.78
CA ALA A 104 4.57 8.95 8.52
C ALA A 104 3.05 9.04 8.71
N VAL A 105 2.30 8.29 7.92
CA VAL A 105 0.84 8.28 7.94
C VAL A 105 0.30 6.86 7.96
N GLY A 106 -0.94 6.70 8.41
CA GLY A 106 -1.60 5.41 8.49
C GLY A 106 -2.92 5.50 9.25
N TRP A 107 -3.12 4.60 10.22
CA TRP A 107 -4.37 4.49 10.96
C TRP A 107 -4.19 4.06 12.43
N ASP A 108 -5.20 4.31 13.26
CA ASP A 108 -5.27 3.96 14.68
C ASP A 108 -6.69 3.57 15.09
N GLU A 109 -6.87 2.37 15.64
CA GLU A 109 -8.16 1.81 16.09
C GLU A 109 -8.46 2.05 17.57
N SER A 110 -7.62 2.80 18.29
CA SER A 110 -7.78 2.99 19.74
C SER A 110 -8.97 3.88 20.14
N GLY A 111 -9.56 4.59 19.19
CA GLY A 111 -10.79 5.38 19.32
C GLY A 111 -12.08 4.54 19.35
N GLY A 112 -12.02 3.29 18.87
CA GLY A 112 -13.15 2.35 18.78
C GLY A 112 -13.49 1.98 17.34
N ASP A 113 -13.37 2.93 16.42
CA ASP A 113 -13.19 2.76 14.99
C ASP A 113 -11.75 3.12 14.58
N GLY A 114 -11.39 2.74 13.34
CA GLY A 114 -10.05 2.99 12.82
C GLY A 114 -9.96 4.36 12.16
N ASP A 115 -9.23 5.28 12.76
CA ASP A 115 -9.08 6.65 12.28
C ASP A 115 -7.75 6.87 11.57
N ALA A 116 -7.68 7.90 10.71
CA ALA A 116 -6.42 8.34 10.13
C ALA A 116 -5.44 8.77 11.23
N ALA A 117 -4.15 8.49 11.03
CA ALA A 117 -3.12 8.87 12.00
C ALA A 117 -1.87 9.39 11.31
N VAL A 118 -1.19 10.32 11.99
CA VAL A 118 0.05 10.95 11.54
C VAL A 118 1.09 10.91 12.65
N TRP A 119 2.31 10.56 12.28
CA TRP A 119 3.49 10.61 13.13
C TRP A 119 4.57 11.45 12.49
N THR A 120 5.37 12.12 13.31
CA THR A 120 6.49 12.93 12.83
C THR A 120 7.79 12.57 13.53
N SER A 121 8.89 12.79 12.85
CA SER A 121 10.23 12.63 13.40
C SER A 121 11.19 13.63 12.75
N ARG A 122 12.21 14.07 13.48
CA ARG A 122 13.29 14.89 12.91
C ARG A 122 14.47 14.05 12.41
N ASP A 123 14.66 12.87 12.98
CA ASP A 123 15.88 12.08 12.88
C ASP A 123 15.63 10.62 12.47
N GLY A 124 14.36 10.20 12.37
CA GLY A 124 13.94 8.81 12.10
C GLY A 124 14.07 7.88 13.30
N LEU A 125 14.56 8.36 14.45
CA LEU A 125 14.80 7.59 15.66
C LEU A 125 13.79 7.96 16.76
N SER A 126 13.49 9.25 16.89
CA SER A 126 12.56 9.79 17.86
C SER A 126 11.28 10.20 17.14
N TRP A 127 10.18 9.52 17.43
CA TRP A 127 8.90 9.76 16.78
C TRP A 127 7.89 10.41 17.73
N SER A 128 6.89 11.08 17.18
CA SER A 128 5.79 11.64 17.96
C SER A 128 4.49 11.49 17.17
N ARG A 129 3.47 10.93 17.79
CA ARG A 129 2.11 10.86 17.24
C ARG A 129 1.44 12.23 17.37
N LEU A 130 0.79 12.71 16.31
CA LEU A 130 -0.04 13.89 16.41
C LEU A 130 -1.28 13.61 17.26
N PRO A 131 -1.82 14.59 18.00
CA PRO A 131 -3.10 14.43 18.69
C PRO A 131 -4.21 14.06 17.71
N HIS A 132 -5.13 13.21 18.16
CA HIS A 132 -6.35 12.92 17.40
C HIS A 132 -7.24 14.15 17.30
N ASP A 133 -7.85 14.35 16.13
CA ASP A 133 -8.90 15.34 15.89
C ASP A 133 -9.99 14.67 15.06
N GLU A 134 -11.14 14.46 15.69
CA GLU A 134 -12.29 13.78 15.10
C GLU A 134 -12.75 14.40 13.79
N SER A 135 -12.66 15.72 13.66
CA SER A 135 -13.13 16.43 12.47
C SER A 135 -12.16 16.38 11.29
N ILE A 136 -10.89 16.06 11.55
CA ILE A 136 -9.83 16.02 10.55
C ILE A 136 -9.48 14.58 10.19
N PHE A 137 -9.28 13.73 11.18
CA PHE A 137 -8.72 12.39 11.00
C PHE A 137 -9.74 11.26 11.21
N GLY A 138 -10.84 11.54 11.90
CA GLY A 138 -11.88 10.55 12.18
C GLY A 138 -13.22 10.90 11.57
N GLY A 139 -14.26 10.55 12.31
CA GLY A 139 -15.65 10.56 11.88
C GLY A 139 -16.23 9.14 11.96
N PRO A 140 -17.52 8.96 11.64
CA PRO A 140 -18.12 7.64 11.67
C PRO A 140 -17.36 6.65 10.79
N GLY A 141 -17.15 5.42 11.27
CA GLY A 141 -16.58 4.38 10.43
C GLY A 141 -15.07 4.53 10.27
N ARG A 142 -14.49 3.87 9.26
CA ARG A 142 -13.02 3.79 9.15
C ARG A 142 -12.45 4.87 8.24
N GLN A 143 -11.44 5.59 8.72
CA GLN A 143 -10.57 6.46 7.93
C GLN A 143 -9.14 5.91 7.93
N VAL A 144 -8.52 5.89 6.75
CA VAL A 144 -7.14 5.39 6.60
C VAL A 144 -6.40 6.29 5.65
N VAL A 145 -5.16 6.62 5.98
CA VAL A 145 -4.23 7.27 5.05
C VAL A 145 -3.25 6.23 4.51
N TYR A 146 -3.28 5.99 3.19
CA TYR A 146 -2.43 4.98 2.56
C TYR A 146 -1.10 5.53 2.08
N SER A 147 -1.06 6.78 1.62
CA SER A 147 0.13 7.37 1.01
C SER A 147 0.26 8.86 1.32
N VAL A 148 1.50 9.34 1.46
CA VAL A 148 1.84 10.75 1.65
C VAL A 148 3.03 11.15 0.79
N VAL A 149 2.94 12.33 0.18
CA VAL A 149 4.04 12.94 -0.58
C VAL A 149 4.19 14.41 -0.26
N VAL A 150 5.40 14.93 -0.46
CA VAL A 150 5.61 16.37 -0.60
C VAL A 150 5.04 16.80 -1.96
N GLY A 151 4.06 17.68 -1.92
CA GLY A 151 3.25 18.13 -3.05
C GLY A 151 2.55 19.43 -2.68
N GLY A 152 1.57 19.92 -3.45
CA GLY A 152 0.82 21.13 -3.08
C GLY A 152 0.25 21.08 -1.65
N PRO A 153 -0.28 22.19 -1.09
CA PRO A 153 0.43 23.27 -0.39
C PRO A 153 1.67 22.94 0.49
N GLY A 154 2.13 21.69 0.58
CA GLY A 154 3.39 21.28 1.21
C GLY A 154 3.49 19.76 1.33
N LEU A 155 2.46 19.14 1.88
CA LEU A 155 2.25 17.70 2.02
C LEU A 155 0.83 17.38 1.60
N VAL A 156 0.67 16.31 0.83
CA VAL A 156 -0.61 15.73 0.44
C VAL A 156 -0.62 14.29 0.86
N ALA A 157 -1.65 13.90 1.58
CA ALA A 157 -1.88 12.53 1.96
C ALA A 157 -3.24 12.07 1.41
N VAL A 158 -3.28 10.83 0.90
CA VAL A 158 -4.46 10.25 0.28
C VAL A 158 -4.83 8.94 0.95
N GLY A 159 -6.11 8.62 0.88
CA GLY A 159 -6.64 7.48 1.60
C GLY A 159 -8.10 7.18 1.31
N SER A 160 -8.79 6.67 2.33
CA SER A 160 -10.22 6.37 2.26
C SER A 160 -10.98 6.81 3.50
N ASP A 161 -12.27 7.02 3.33
CA ASP A 161 -13.25 7.25 4.38
C ASP A 161 -14.47 6.35 4.16
N CYS A 162 -14.80 5.52 5.15
CA CYS A 162 -15.91 4.57 5.14
C CYS A 162 -17.10 5.06 5.99
N SER A 163 -17.29 6.38 6.12
CA SER A 163 -18.38 6.98 6.89
C SER A 163 -19.77 6.83 6.27
N GLY A 164 -19.85 6.39 5.00
CA GLY A 164 -21.11 6.12 4.28
C GLY A 164 -21.99 5.02 4.91
N GLY A 165 -21.47 4.25 5.86
CA GLY A 165 -22.25 3.34 6.73
C GLY A 165 -22.49 1.95 6.16
N ASP A 166 -22.29 1.74 4.86
CA ASP A 166 -22.30 0.41 4.25
C ASP A 166 -20.85 -0.09 4.10
N TRP A 167 -20.58 -1.33 4.53
CA TRP A 167 -19.28 -2.01 4.45
C TRP A 167 -18.74 -2.19 3.02
N GLY A 168 -19.40 -1.60 2.01
CA GLY A 168 -19.07 -1.66 0.59
C GLY A 168 -18.86 -0.30 -0.08
N ASP A 169 -18.92 0.81 0.68
CA ASP A 169 -18.97 2.18 0.15
C ASP A 169 -17.98 3.08 0.89
N CYS A 170 -16.69 2.83 0.64
CA CYS A 170 -15.63 3.72 1.11
C CYS A 170 -15.20 4.65 -0.02
N ASP A 171 -15.27 5.94 0.26
CA ASP A 171 -14.90 7.01 -0.65
C ASP A 171 -13.41 7.36 -0.50
N ALA A 172 -12.85 8.05 -1.50
CA ALA A 172 -11.53 8.64 -1.41
C ALA A 172 -11.54 9.76 -0.36
N ALA A 173 -10.43 9.87 0.36
CA ALA A 173 -10.18 10.99 1.26
C ALA A 173 -8.80 11.58 1.01
N VAL A 174 -8.69 12.90 1.15
CA VAL A 174 -7.45 13.65 0.98
C VAL A 174 -7.25 14.59 2.16
N TRP A 175 -6.02 14.65 2.64
CA TRP A 175 -5.57 15.56 3.67
C TRP A 175 -4.39 16.36 3.16
N THR A 176 -4.29 17.63 3.56
CA THR A 176 -3.16 18.49 3.22
C THR A 176 -2.57 19.14 4.46
N SER A 177 -1.27 19.42 4.39
CA SER A 177 -0.55 20.17 5.41
C SER A 177 0.56 20.99 4.78
N ARG A 178 0.89 22.14 5.36
CA ARG A 178 2.08 22.92 4.95
C ARG A 178 3.34 22.50 5.69
N ASP A 179 3.20 21.97 6.90
CA ASP A 179 4.28 21.80 7.86
C ASP A 179 4.35 20.39 8.46
N GLY A 180 3.43 19.50 8.12
CA GLY A 180 3.32 18.14 8.64
C GLY A 180 2.77 18.05 10.07
N LEU A 181 2.44 19.20 10.68
CA LEU A 181 1.97 19.30 12.07
C LEU A 181 0.50 19.73 12.13
N ILE A 182 0.08 20.60 11.23
CA ILE A 182 -1.30 21.08 11.14
C ILE A 182 -1.89 20.56 9.83
N TRP A 183 -2.91 19.73 9.94
CA TRP A 183 -3.56 19.09 8.80
C TRP A 183 -4.96 19.65 8.59
N SER A 184 -5.40 19.60 7.34
CA SER A 184 -6.76 19.92 6.95
C SER A 184 -7.28 18.85 6.02
N ARG A 185 -8.50 18.40 6.27
CA ARG A 185 -9.20 17.48 5.37
C ARG A 185 -9.75 18.25 4.18
N VAL A 186 -9.50 17.76 2.97
CA VAL A 186 -10.12 18.30 1.75
C VAL A 186 -11.63 17.99 1.81
N PRO A 187 -12.52 18.96 1.56
CA PRO A 187 -13.96 18.72 1.60
C PRO A 187 -14.37 17.57 0.67
N HIS A 188 -15.23 16.69 1.17
CA HIS A 188 -15.75 15.60 0.37
C HIS A 188 -16.67 16.13 -0.74
N ASP A 189 -16.43 15.67 -1.96
CA ASP A 189 -17.28 15.87 -3.12
C ASP A 189 -17.64 14.50 -3.69
N GLY A 190 -18.91 14.09 -3.54
CA GLY A 190 -19.37 12.76 -3.94
C GLY A 190 -19.30 12.49 -5.45
N ALA A 191 -19.19 13.53 -6.30
CA ALA A 191 -18.98 13.34 -7.73
C ALA A 191 -17.50 13.10 -8.09
N VAL A 192 -16.57 13.50 -7.22
CA VAL A 192 -15.12 13.44 -7.47
C VAL A 192 -14.46 12.35 -6.63
N LEU A 193 -14.67 12.41 -5.32
CA LEU A 193 -14.02 11.54 -4.34
C LEU A 193 -14.89 10.34 -3.97
N GLY A 194 -16.19 10.40 -4.23
CA GLY A 194 -17.09 9.28 -3.94
C GLY A 194 -17.79 8.67 -5.15
N GLY A 195 -18.89 8.02 -4.86
CA GLY A 195 -19.78 7.39 -5.83
C GLY A 195 -20.15 5.97 -5.40
N PRO A 196 -20.88 5.21 -6.23
CA PRO A 196 -21.24 3.83 -5.86
C PRO A 196 -20.01 2.92 -5.79
N GLY A 197 -19.89 2.18 -4.69
CA GLY A 197 -18.87 1.15 -4.47
C GLY A 197 -17.62 1.73 -3.80
N TRP A 198 -16.47 1.10 -4.02
CA TRP A 198 -15.24 1.57 -3.37
C TRP A 198 -14.43 2.53 -4.26
N GLN A 199 -14.09 3.71 -3.76
CA GLN A 199 -13.26 4.71 -4.43
C GLN A 199 -11.98 5.01 -3.63
N LEU A 200 -11.23 3.98 -3.24
CA LEU A 200 -10.00 4.18 -2.47
C LEU A 200 -8.89 4.82 -3.32
N MET A 201 -8.12 5.73 -2.72
CA MET A 201 -6.81 6.16 -3.20
C MET A 201 -5.71 5.43 -2.41
N PHE A 202 -4.92 4.58 -3.07
CA PHE A 202 -3.86 3.80 -2.41
C PHE A 202 -2.49 4.49 -2.46
N SER A 203 -2.18 5.18 -3.55
CA SER A 203 -0.88 5.81 -3.74
C SER A 203 -1.01 7.16 -4.44
N VAL A 204 -0.15 8.11 -4.09
CA VAL A 204 -0.06 9.42 -4.74
C VAL A 204 1.39 9.70 -5.09
N THR A 205 1.62 10.33 -6.24
CA THR A 205 2.94 10.79 -6.66
C THR A 205 2.86 12.15 -7.34
N VAL A 206 3.99 12.85 -7.38
CA VAL A 206 4.14 14.08 -8.16
C VAL A 206 4.46 13.71 -9.60
N GLY A 207 3.70 14.26 -10.55
CA GLY A 207 3.91 14.02 -11.98
C GLY A 207 2.75 14.51 -12.84
N GLY A 208 2.98 14.60 -14.15
CA GLY A 208 1.98 15.05 -15.12
C GLY A 208 1.37 16.42 -14.77
N PRO A 209 0.06 16.52 -14.46
CA PRO A 209 -0.64 17.76 -14.14
C PRO A 209 -0.30 18.37 -12.75
N GLY A 210 0.54 17.70 -11.96
CA GLY A 210 0.97 18.14 -10.64
C GLY A 210 1.08 16.94 -9.70
N LEU A 211 -0.07 16.41 -9.30
CA LEU A 211 -0.25 15.23 -8.48
C LEU A 211 -1.14 14.23 -9.20
N VAL A 212 -0.78 12.96 -9.08
CA VAL A 212 -1.59 11.83 -9.55
C VAL A 212 -1.78 10.85 -8.42
N ALA A 213 -3.03 10.58 -8.07
CA ALA A 213 -3.40 9.54 -7.11
C ALA A 213 -4.04 8.37 -7.85
N VAL A 214 -3.68 7.15 -7.46
CA VAL A 214 -4.19 5.91 -8.05
C VAL A 214 -4.82 5.03 -6.98
N GLY A 215 -5.74 4.18 -7.43
CA GLY A 215 -6.46 3.24 -6.58
C GLY A 215 -7.43 2.40 -7.41
N ARG A 216 -8.70 2.39 -7.01
CA ARG A 216 -9.80 1.86 -7.85
C ARG A 216 -10.27 2.85 -8.93
N ALA A 217 -9.68 4.03 -8.94
CA ALA A 217 -9.74 5.00 -10.02
C ALA A 217 -8.42 5.78 -10.06
N VAL A 218 -8.34 6.74 -10.98
CA VAL A 218 -7.22 7.68 -11.04
C VAL A 218 -7.76 9.08 -10.83
N TRP A 219 -7.03 9.87 -10.06
CA TRP A 219 -7.32 11.28 -9.83
C TRP A 219 -6.10 12.13 -10.11
N THR A 220 -6.36 13.36 -10.52
CA THR A 220 -5.33 14.37 -10.78
C THR A 220 -5.63 15.65 -10.00
N SER A 221 -4.58 16.35 -9.61
CA SER A 221 -4.68 17.65 -8.98
C SER A 221 -3.43 18.48 -9.27
N ALA A 222 -3.59 19.78 -9.49
CA ALA A 222 -2.44 20.69 -9.63
C ALA A 222 -1.93 21.20 -8.26
N ASP A 223 -2.78 21.19 -7.23
CA ASP A 223 -2.53 21.89 -5.96
C ASP A 223 -2.77 21.04 -4.70
N GLY A 224 -3.27 19.82 -4.85
CA GLY A 224 -3.63 18.91 -3.75
C GLY A 224 -4.94 19.24 -3.05
N LEU A 225 -5.61 20.33 -3.44
CA LEU A 225 -6.84 20.83 -2.83
C LEU A 225 -8.05 20.58 -3.74
N ILE A 226 -7.87 20.77 -5.05
CA ILE A 226 -8.91 20.55 -6.05
C ILE A 226 -8.53 19.33 -6.87
N TRP A 227 -9.38 18.30 -6.79
CA TRP A 227 -9.15 17.04 -7.47
C TRP A 227 -10.13 16.84 -8.62
N SER A 228 -9.69 16.09 -9.62
CA SER A 228 -10.53 15.64 -10.72
C SER A 228 -10.32 14.16 -10.94
N ARG A 229 -11.40 13.40 -11.03
CA ARG A 229 -11.37 11.97 -11.33
C ARG A 229 -11.21 11.79 -12.83
N VAL A 230 -10.25 10.96 -13.23
CA VAL A 230 -10.08 10.55 -14.64
C VAL A 230 -11.25 9.63 -15.00
N PRO A 231 -11.92 9.82 -16.15
CA PRO A 231 -13.01 8.96 -16.61
C PRO A 231 -12.62 7.47 -16.57
N HIS A 232 -13.54 6.59 -16.19
CA HIS A 232 -13.23 5.18 -15.90
C HIS A 232 -12.69 4.41 -17.12
N ASP A 233 -13.21 4.70 -18.32
CA ASP A 233 -12.76 4.18 -19.61
C ASP A 233 -11.34 4.63 -20.00
N GLU A 234 -10.84 5.72 -19.38
CA GLU A 234 -9.50 6.26 -19.60
C GLU A 234 -8.55 6.01 -18.41
N GLY A 235 -9.07 5.87 -17.19
CA GLY A 235 -8.31 5.92 -15.94
C GLY A 235 -7.81 4.59 -15.42
N VAL A 236 -8.60 3.52 -15.52
CA VAL A 236 -8.16 2.16 -15.18
C VAL A 236 -8.58 1.19 -16.28
N PRO A 237 -7.85 1.15 -17.40
CA PRO A 237 -8.07 0.15 -18.43
C PRO A 237 -8.07 -1.25 -17.81
N GLY A 238 -9.12 -2.04 -18.09
CA GLY A 238 -9.26 -3.41 -17.57
C GLY A 238 -10.03 -3.54 -16.24
N GLY A 239 -10.49 -2.43 -15.64
CA GLY A 239 -11.25 -2.49 -14.38
C GLY A 239 -10.43 -2.98 -13.18
N GLY A 240 -9.10 -2.84 -13.23
CA GLY A 240 -8.18 -3.29 -12.19
C GLY A 240 -8.14 -2.39 -10.95
N THR A 241 -7.17 -2.69 -10.09
CA THR A 241 -6.83 -1.86 -8.92
C THR A 241 -5.35 -1.51 -9.00
N MET A 242 -5.04 -0.21 -8.97
CA MET A 242 -3.67 0.30 -8.91
C MET A 242 -3.27 0.52 -7.45
N LEU A 243 -2.21 -0.13 -7.00
CA LEU A 243 -1.74 -0.06 -5.61
C LEU A 243 -0.69 1.01 -5.40
N GLU A 244 0.21 1.14 -6.36
CA GLU A 244 1.37 2.02 -6.25
C GLU A 244 1.57 2.74 -7.58
N VAL A 245 1.97 4.01 -7.50
CA VAL A 245 2.33 4.83 -8.67
C VAL A 245 3.63 5.54 -8.41
N THR A 246 4.48 5.62 -9.42
CA THR A 246 5.71 6.40 -9.38
C THR A 246 5.99 7.07 -10.72
N ALA A 247 6.76 8.17 -10.68
CA ALA A 247 7.33 8.74 -11.87
C ALA A 247 8.44 7.84 -12.40
N GLY A 248 8.38 7.49 -13.68
CA GLY A 248 9.32 6.57 -14.31
C GLY A 248 9.06 6.34 -15.79
N GLY A 249 10.11 5.96 -16.52
CA GLY A 249 10.03 5.74 -17.97
C GLY A 249 9.61 7.03 -18.72
N PRO A 250 8.64 6.97 -19.64
CA PRO A 250 8.17 8.14 -20.39
C PRO A 250 7.25 9.07 -19.57
N GLY A 251 6.85 8.70 -18.35
CA GLY A 251 5.98 9.53 -17.50
C GLY A 251 5.70 8.89 -16.15
N LEU A 252 4.58 8.19 -16.02
CA LEU A 252 4.13 7.50 -14.81
C LEU A 252 3.99 6.01 -15.05
N VAL A 253 4.32 5.22 -14.02
CA VAL A 253 4.10 3.77 -13.98
C VAL A 253 3.28 3.46 -12.73
N ALA A 254 2.19 2.72 -12.90
CA ALA A 254 1.39 2.19 -11.82
C ALA A 254 1.38 0.65 -11.86
N VAL A 255 1.32 0.03 -10.69
CA VAL A 255 1.30 -1.44 -10.56
C VAL A 255 0.15 -1.88 -9.66
N GLY A 256 -0.31 -3.11 -9.85
CA GLY A 256 -1.42 -3.67 -9.11
C GLY A 256 -1.94 -4.94 -9.77
N TRP A 257 -3.26 -5.09 -9.83
CA TRP A 257 -3.89 -6.26 -10.43
C TRP A 257 -5.10 -5.90 -11.28
N GLU A 258 -5.39 -6.74 -12.27
CA GLU A 258 -6.59 -6.70 -13.11
C GLU A 258 -7.55 -7.85 -12.72
N GLY A 259 -8.85 -7.67 -12.93
CA GLY A 259 -9.88 -8.67 -12.65
C GLY A 259 -10.73 -8.41 -11.39
N GLU A 260 -11.96 -8.93 -11.39
CA GLU A 260 -12.87 -8.83 -10.25
C GLU A 260 -12.54 -9.92 -9.20
N THR A 261 -12.25 -9.49 -7.98
CA THR A 261 -11.84 -10.32 -6.84
C THR A 261 -12.84 -11.44 -6.45
N TYR A 262 -14.04 -11.47 -7.03
CA TYR A 262 -15.06 -12.47 -6.71
C TYR A 262 -15.01 -13.72 -7.59
N GLU A 263 -14.34 -13.67 -8.76
CA GLU A 263 -14.25 -14.84 -9.67
C GLU A 263 -12.90 -15.58 -9.59
N GLY A 264 -11.96 -15.09 -8.78
CA GLY A 264 -10.78 -15.83 -8.37
C GLY A 264 -9.62 -15.85 -9.37
N ASP A 265 -9.71 -15.11 -10.48
CA ASP A 265 -8.60 -14.89 -11.41
C ASP A 265 -8.23 -13.41 -11.39
N THR A 266 -7.15 -13.08 -10.68
CA THR A 266 -6.56 -11.74 -10.68
C THR A 266 -5.17 -11.84 -11.25
N ASP A 267 -4.89 -11.05 -12.27
CA ASP A 267 -3.58 -11.00 -12.90
C ASP A 267 -2.78 -9.80 -12.40
N ALA A 268 -1.48 -9.98 -12.18
CA ALA A 268 -0.60 -8.85 -11.94
C ALA A 268 -0.59 -7.93 -13.16
N ALA A 269 -0.77 -6.63 -12.93
CA ALA A 269 -0.93 -5.65 -13.99
C ALA A 269 -0.01 -4.44 -13.79
N VAL A 270 0.40 -3.84 -14.91
CA VAL A 270 1.19 -2.63 -14.97
C VAL A 270 0.53 -1.67 -15.95
N TRP A 271 0.36 -0.42 -15.53
CA TRP A 271 -0.16 0.66 -16.36
C TRP A 271 0.91 1.73 -16.55
N VAL A 272 0.96 2.34 -17.72
CA VAL A 272 1.90 3.43 -18.05
C VAL A 272 1.16 4.63 -18.61
N SER A 273 1.65 5.83 -18.30
CA SER A 273 1.13 7.10 -18.84
C SER A 273 2.28 8.02 -19.26
N PRO A 274 2.27 8.58 -20.49
CA PRO A 274 1.31 8.28 -21.56
C PRO A 274 1.46 6.83 -22.06
N PRO A 275 0.43 6.25 -22.70
CA PRO A 275 0.52 4.92 -23.28
C PRO A 275 1.58 4.88 -24.41
N PRO A 276 2.19 3.71 -24.69
CA PRO A 276 3.06 3.54 -25.84
C PRO A 276 2.29 3.82 -27.13
N GLY A 277 2.92 4.54 -28.07
CA GLY A 277 2.39 4.78 -29.41
C GLY A 277 2.48 3.59 -30.34
#